data_AF-A0AA88HQ47-F1
#
_entry.id   AF-A0AA88HQ47-F1
#
_cell.length_a   1.000
_cell.length_b   1.000
_cell.length_c   1.000
_cell.angle_alpha   90.00
_cell.angle_beta   90.00
_cell.angle_gamma   90.00
#
_symmetry.space_group_name_H-M   'P 1'
#
loop_
_entity.id
_entity.type
_entity.pdbx_description
1 polymer ?
#
loop_
_entity_poly.entity_id
_entity_poly.type
_entity_poly.pdbx_seq_one_letter_code
_entity_poly.pdbx_strand_id
1 'polypeptide(L)'
;MLGNWSFGDYSKEEMYTWAWEFLTEELKLEKKTPLRYIFQWIGDRNAADLVNTGDPNVIELWNTVFVKYNRDSDNRLTLLPKQHVDCGMGLERLVSIVQKRDLTTIRIFLLLCLTQLKKRVTEKKNMELNTMTLMWPTE
;
A
#
# COMPACT_ATOMS: atom_id res chain seq x y z
N MET A 1 2.16 -1.64 3.25
CA MET A 1 1.66 -0.48 2.50
C MET A 1 2.62 -0.24 1.34
N LEU A 2 2.12 -0.14 0.12
CA LEU A 2 2.89 0.24 -1.05
C LEU A 2 2.89 1.77 -1.15
N GLY A 3 4.00 2.39 -1.51
CA GLY A 3 4.08 3.84 -1.54
C GLY A 3 5.30 4.34 -2.30
N ASN A 4 5.23 5.61 -2.68
CA ASN A 4 6.31 6.40 -3.24
C ASN A 4 6.39 7.76 -2.54
N TRP A 5 7.59 8.34 -2.51
CA TRP A 5 7.88 9.57 -1.77
C TRP A 5 8.61 10.57 -2.66
N SER A 6 8.39 11.86 -2.38
CA SER A 6 9.11 12.98 -2.99
C SER A 6 9.75 13.79 -1.89
N PHE A 7 11.06 14.05 -1.98
CA PHE A 7 11.77 14.95 -1.06
C PHE A 7 12.00 16.32 -1.69
N GLY A 8 10.97 16.84 -2.35
CA GLY A 8 11.05 18.10 -3.11
C GLY A 8 11.42 17.90 -4.57
N ASP A 9 11.21 16.68 -5.09
CA ASP A 9 11.63 16.25 -6.42
C ASP A 9 10.48 16.36 -7.43
N TYR A 10 9.29 15.92 -7.03
CA TYR A 10 8.06 16.02 -7.80
C TYR A 10 6.87 16.48 -6.96
N SER A 11 5.87 17.01 -7.64
CA SER A 11 4.69 17.68 -7.10
C SER A 11 3.45 16.79 -7.10
N LYS A 12 2.30 17.38 -6.73
CA LYS A 12 0.99 16.70 -6.78
C LYS A 12 0.58 16.27 -8.19
N GLU A 13 0.98 17.01 -9.21
CA GLU A 13 0.48 16.81 -10.58
C GLU A 13 1.13 15.59 -11.21
N GLU A 14 2.43 15.46 -11.03
CA GLU A 14 3.20 14.28 -11.43
C GLU A 14 2.72 13.04 -10.67
N MET A 15 2.51 13.15 -9.36
CA MET A 15 2.00 12.04 -8.55
C MET A 15 0.64 11.53 -9.05
N TYR A 16 -0.31 12.41 -9.34
CA TYR A 16 -1.62 11.99 -9.85
C TYR A 16 -1.53 11.37 -11.24
N THR A 17 -0.62 11.87 -12.08
CA THR A 17 -0.38 11.33 -13.42
C THR A 17 0.13 9.89 -13.33
N TRP A 18 1.18 9.65 -12.53
CA TRP A 18 1.75 8.32 -12.38
C TRP A 18 0.81 7.34 -11.67
N ALA A 19 0.06 7.80 -10.66
CA ALA A 19 -0.95 6.96 -10.01
C ALA A 19 -2.02 6.50 -11.02
N TRP A 20 -2.46 7.38 -11.91
CA TRP A 20 -3.41 7.04 -12.97
C TRP A 20 -2.85 6.06 -13.98
N GLU A 21 -1.64 6.32 -14.48
CA GLU A 21 -0.94 5.46 -15.43
C GLU A 21 -0.74 4.06 -14.84
N PHE A 22 -0.28 3.97 -13.58
CA PHE A 22 -0.10 2.68 -12.92
C PHE A 22 -1.43 1.90 -12.82
N LEU A 23 -2.52 2.54 -12.39
CA LEU A 23 -3.80 1.85 -12.20
C LEU A 23 -4.45 1.45 -13.53
N THR A 24 -4.40 2.32 -14.53
CA THR A 24 -5.17 2.15 -15.77
C THR A 24 -4.34 1.53 -16.90
N GLU A 25 -3.06 1.86 -16.99
CA GLU A 25 -2.18 1.39 -18.06
C GLU A 25 -1.33 0.20 -17.64
N GLU A 26 -0.82 0.14 -16.40
CA GLU A 26 -0.05 -1.04 -15.96
C GLU A 26 -0.98 -2.16 -15.46
N LEU A 27 -1.88 -1.83 -14.52
CA LEU A 27 -2.79 -2.81 -13.93
C LEU A 27 -4.05 -3.08 -14.76
N LYS A 28 -4.27 -2.31 -15.84
CA LYS A 28 -5.42 -2.45 -16.74
C LYS A 28 -6.76 -2.44 -16.02
N LEU A 29 -6.87 -1.67 -14.92
CA LEU A 29 -8.14 -1.51 -14.23
C LEU A 29 -9.10 -0.68 -15.09
N GLU A 30 -10.38 -1.08 -15.10
CA GLU A 30 -11.41 -0.41 -15.89
C GLU A 30 -11.53 1.08 -15.49
N LYS A 31 -11.51 1.98 -16.48
CA LYS A 31 -11.58 3.43 -16.31
C LYS A 31 -13.01 3.87 -15.95
N LYS A 32 -13.47 3.55 -14.73
CA LYS A 32 -14.87 3.75 -14.32
C LYS A 32 -15.13 5.04 -13.51
N THR A 33 -14.12 5.71 -12.93
CA THR A 33 -14.31 6.97 -12.16
C THR A 33 -13.02 7.80 -12.01
N PRO A 34 -13.08 9.15 -12.01
CA PRO A 34 -11.90 10.00 -11.82
C PRO A 34 -11.38 10.06 -10.37
N LEU A 35 -10.08 9.71 -10.25
CA LEU A 35 -9.01 9.84 -9.24
C LEU A 35 -9.13 10.62 -7.93
N ARG A 36 -10.20 11.35 -7.61
CA ARG A 36 -10.18 12.14 -6.36
C ARG A 36 -10.13 11.24 -5.13
N TYR A 37 -10.61 10.00 -5.26
CA TYR A 37 -10.41 8.90 -4.34
C TYR A 37 -10.52 7.60 -5.14
N ILE A 38 -9.51 6.73 -5.09
CA ILE A 38 -9.60 5.43 -5.75
C ILE A 38 -10.47 4.52 -4.87
N PHE A 39 -11.78 4.54 -5.12
CA PHE A 39 -12.72 3.59 -4.54
C PHE A 39 -12.96 2.45 -5.50
N GLN A 40 -12.80 1.21 -5.01
CA GLN A 40 -13.34 0.06 -5.73
C GLN A 40 -14.87 0.13 -5.71
N TRP A 41 -15.46 -0.36 -6.81
CA TRP A 41 -16.88 -0.43 -7.07
C TRP A 41 -17.28 -1.90 -7.27
N ILE A 42 -18.40 -2.31 -6.65
CA ILE A 42 -19.06 -3.60 -6.89
C ILE A 42 -20.50 -3.30 -7.40
N GLY A 43 -20.66 -3.10 -8.73
CA GLY A 43 -21.96 -3.08 -9.44
C GLY A 43 -22.46 -1.72 -9.96
N ASP A 44 -23.18 -1.71 -11.10
CA ASP A 44 -23.58 -0.61 -12.05
C ASP A 44 -24.10 0.78 -11.55
N ARG A 45 -23.70 1.29 -10.38
CA ARG A 45 -24.25 2.55 -9.79
C ARG A 45 -23.19 3.62 -9.49
N ASN A 46 -23.60 4.89 -9.46
CA ASN A 46 -22.79 6.00 -8.94
C ASN A 46 -22.62 5.84 -7.41
N ALA A 47 -21.38 5.70 -6.94
CA ALA A 47 -21.06 5.44 -5.54
C ALA A 47 -20.38 6.64 -4.84
N ALA A 48 -20.40 7.83 -5.45
CA ALA A 48 -19.79 9.03 -4.88
C ALA A 48 -20.34 9.34 -3.47
N ASP A 49 -21.62 9.07 -3.24
CA ASP A 49 -22.29 9.31 -1.95
C ASP A 49 -21.92 8.27 -0.88
N LEU A 50 -21.28 7.16 -1.27
CA LEU A 50 -20.83 6.08 -0.36
C LEU A 50 -19.36 6.24 0.05
N VAL A 51 -18.67 7.22 -0.50
CA VAL A 51 -17.29 7.56 -0.15
C VAL A 51 -17.19 7.91 1.32
N ASN A 52 -16.34 7.17 2.05
CA ASN A 52 -16.09 7.35 3.49
C ASN A 52 -17.34 7.16 4.39
N THR A 53 -18.41 6.51 3.89
CA THR A 53 -19.58 6.17 4.73
C THR A 53 -19.42 4.87 5.51
N GLY A 54 -18.30 4.16 5.29
CA GLY A 54 -18.06 2.84 5.88
C GLY A 54 -18.69 1.70 5.09
N ASP A 55 -19.22 1.96 3.88
CA ASP A 55 -19.72 0.91 3.01
C ASP A 55 -18.60 -0.09 2.64
N PRO A 56 -18.78 -1.40 2.90
CA PRO A 56 -17.74 -2.40 2.65
C PRO A 56 -17.39 -2.58 1.17
N ASN A 57 -18.26 -2.13 0.26
CA ASN A 57 -18.04 -2.18 -1.19
C ASN A 57 -17.31 -0.95 -1.73
N VAL A 58 -17.08 0.07 -0.88
CA VAL A 58 -16.46 1.35 -1.24
C VAL A 58 -15.29 1.59 -0.30
N ILE A 59 -14.15 0.99 -0.66
CA ILE A 59 -12.93 1.06 0.14
C ILE A 59 -11.89 2.01 -0.48
N GLU A 60 -11.25 2.81 0.36
CA GLU A 60 -10.10 3.62 -0.04
C GLU A 60 -8.96 2.71 -0.50
N LEU A 61 -8.48 2.88 -1.73
CA LEU A 61 -7.33 2.12 -2.22
C LEU A 61 -6.00 2.82 -1.93
N TRP A 62 -5.91 4.12 -2.19
CA TRP A 62 -4.66 4.88 -2.17
C TRP A 62 -4.88 6.27 -1.58
N ASN A 63 -4.10 6.59 -0.54
CA ASN A 63 -4.00 7.91 0.04
C ASN A 63 -2.76 8.65 -0.49
N THR A 64 -2.90 9.94 -0.81
CA THR A 64 -1.76 10.79 -1.18
C THR A 64 -1.75 12.04 -0.29
N VAL A 65 -0.72 12.16 0.52
CA VAL A 65 -0.47 13.28 1.42
C VAL A 65 0.52 14.25 0.77
N PHE A 66 0.11 15.51 0.66
CA PHE A 66 0.98 16.59 0.23
C PHE A 66 1.51 17.34 1.44
N VAL A 67 2.75 17.04 1.78
CA VAL A 67 3.42 17.59 2.97
C VAL A 67 3.95 18.98 2.59
N LYS A 68 3.19 20.00 2.99
CA LYS A 68 3.46 21.41 2.66
C LYS A 68 3.68 22.29 3.87
N TYR A 69 3.26 21.82 5.04
CA TYR A 69 3.24 22.61 6.26
C TYR A 69 3.92 21.87 7.41
N ASN A 70 4.65 22.61 8.23
CA ASN A 70 4.99 22.20 9.57
C ASN A 70 3.89 22.67 10.54
N ARG A 71 3.52 21.83 11.51
CA ARG A 71 2.59 22.17 12.58
C ARG A 71 3.38 22.30 13.86
N ASP A 72 3.41 23.52 14.43
CA ASP A 72 4.08 23.75 15.71
C ASP A 72 3.23 23.28 16.91
N SER A 73 3.79 23.41 18.12
CA SER A 73 3.11 23.05 19.37
C SER A 73 1.84 23.87 19.63
N ASP A 74 1.75 25.06 19.05
CA ASP A 74 0.62 25.99 19.19
C ASP A 74 -0.44 25.79 18.08
N ASN A 75 -0.31 24.72 17.29
CA ASN A 75 -1.16 24.38 16.14
C ASN A 75 -1.09 25.36 14.96
N ARG A 76 -0.09 26.24 14.89
CA ARG A 76 0.10 27.11 13.74
C ARG A 76 0.76 26.32 12.62
N LEU A 77 0.30 26.60 11.39
CA LEU A 77 0.81 25.97 10.18
C LEU A 77 1.77 26.94 9.49
N THR A 78 3.01 26.50 9.30
CA THR A 78 4.04 27.27 8.58
C THR A 78 4.48 26.49 7.35
N LEU A 79 4.72 27.19 6.24
CA LEU A 79 5.13 26.54 4.99
C LEU A 79 6.51 25.91 5.12
N LEU A 80 6.67 24.73 4.52
CA LEU A 80 7.97 24.09 4.37
C LEU A 80 8.78 24.74 3.24
N PRO A 81 10.12 24.81 3.35
CA PRO A 81 10.98 25.32 2.28
C PRO A 81 10.86 24.56 0.96
N LYS A 82 10.54 23.27 1.03
CA LYS A 82 10.22 22.41 -0.11
C LYS A 82 8.94 21.63 0.17
N GLN A 83 8.20 21.31 -0.89
CA GLN A 83 7.00 20.49 -0.79
C GLN A 83 7.36 19.02 -0.97
N HIS A 84 6.75 18.14 -0.19
CA HIS A 84 7.00 16.72 -0.25
C HIS A 84 5.70 15.97 -0.56
N VAL A 85 5.85 14.74 -1.05
CA VAL A 85 4.75 13.82 -1.32
C VAL A 85 5.00 12.56 -0.53
N ASP A 86 3.98 12.08 0.16
CA ASP A 86 3.95 10.79 0.83
C ASP A 86 2.66 10.09 0.43
N CYS A 87 2.75 8.90 -0.16
CA CYS A 87 1.57 8.17 -0.56
C CYS A 87 1.60 6.72 -0.08
N GLY A 88 0.40 6.18 0.12
CA GLY A 88 0.22 4.86 0.69
C GLY A 88 -0.99 4.15 0.10
N MET A 89 -0.77 2.94 -0.40
CA MET A 89 -1.76 2.03 -0.95
C MET A 89 -1.74 0.70 -0.18
N GLY A 90 -2.93 0.20 0.15
CA GLY A 90 -3.08 -1.11 0.79
C GLY A 90 -2.81 -2.24 -0.21
N LEU A 91 -1.74 -3.02 0.00
CA LEU A 91 -1.39 -4.14 -0.91
C LEU A 91 -2.53 -5.15 -0.98
N GLU A 92 -3.12 -5.49 0.16
CA GLU A 92 -4.20 -6.46 0.29
C GLU A 92 -5.46 -6.00 -0.46
N ARG A 93 -5.73 -4.69 -0.42
CA ARG A 93 -6.84 -4.06 -1.15
C ARG A 93 -6.58 -4.07 -2.66
N LEU A 94 -5.37 -3.72 -3.08
CA LEU A 94 -4.98 -3.75 -4.48
C LEU A 94 -5.08 -5.18 -5.06
N VAL A 95 -4.53 -6.15 -4.35
CA VAL A 95 -4.55 -7.56 -4.77
C VAL A 95 -6.00 -8.08 -4.83
N SER A 96 -6.85 -7.70 -3.88
CA SER A 96 -8.28 -8.02 -3.90
C SER A 96 -8.97 -7.49 -5.16
N ILE A 97 -8.66 -6.26 -5.58
CA ILE A 97 -9.17 -5.66 -6.82
C ILE A 97 -8.68 -6.44 -8.05
N VAL A 98 -7.37 -6.59 -8.18
CA VAL A 98 -6.72 -7.20 -9.35
C VAL A 98 -7.16 -8.66 -9.52
N GLN A 99 -7.25 -9.41 -8.42
CA GLN A 99 -7.64 -10.82 -8.44
C GLN A 99 -9.15 -11.05 -8.40
N LYS A 100 -9.96 -9.99 -8.22
CA LYS A 100 -11.41 -10.07 -8.05
C LYS A 100 -11.82 -11.04 -6.93
N ARG A 101 -11.15 -10.94 -5.78
CA ARG A 101 -11.39 -11.76 -4.57
C ARG A 101 -11.69 -10.86 -3.40
N ASP A 102 -12.46 -11.34 -2.44
CA ASP A 102 -12.74 -10.61 -1.21
C ASP A 102 -11.47 -10.47 -0.34
N LEU A 103 -11.46 -9.44 0.52
CA LEU A 103 -10.32 -9.15 1.40
C LEU A 103 -10.01 -10.29 2.38
N THR A 104 -11.01 -11.05 2.82
CA THR A 104 -10.80 -12.16 3.76
C THR A 104 -9.98 -13.26 3.09
N THR A 105 -10.34 -13.63 1.87
CA THR A 105 -9.58 -14.58 1.05
C THR A 105 -8.14 -14.13 0.85
N ILE A 106 -7.90 -12.87 0.46
CA ILE A 106 -6.55 -12.34 0.26
C ILE A 106 -5.73 -12.35 1.58
N ARG A 107 -6.35 -11.95 2.69
CA ARG A 107 -5.69 -11.92 4.00
C ARG A 107 -5.30 -13.31 4.49
N ILE A 108 -6.18 -14.30 4.36
CA ILE A 108 -5.89 -15.69 4.72
C ILE A 108 -4.71 -16.20 3.88
N PHE A 109 -4.73 -15.95 2.57
CA PHE A 109 -3.63 -16.36 1.69
C PHE A 109 -2.29 -15.74 2.10
N LEU A 110 -2.25 -14.42 2.33
CA LEU A 110 -1.02 -13.73 2.76
C LEU A 110 -0.53 -14.24 4.12
N LEU A 111 -1.44 -14.51 5.06
CA LEU A 111 -1.10 -15.09 6.36
C LEU A 111 -0.46 -16.48 6.22
N LEU A 112 -1.00 -17.33 5.34
CA LEU A 112 -0.42 -18.63 5.04
C LEU A 112 0.97 -18.48 4.42
N CYS A 113 1.15 -17.58 3.45
CA CYS A 113 2.46 -17.29 2.86
C CYS A 113 3.48 -16.84 3.92
N LEU A 114 3.12 -15.90 4.79
CA LEU A 114 3.99 -15.42 5.87
C LEU A 114 4.36 -16.54 6.85
N THR A 115 3.40 -17.41 7.18
CA THR A 115 3.63 -18.56 8.05
C THR A 115 4.65 -19.53 7.43
N GLN A 116 4.51 -19.83 6.14
CA GLN A 116 5.45 -20.70 5.42
C GLN A 116 6.84 -20.07 5.28
N LEU A 117 6.92 -18.77 4.98
CA LEU A 117 8.19 -18.04 4.92
C LEU A 117 8.90 -18.05 6.27
N LYS A 118 8.18 -17.79 7.36
CA LYS A 118 8.73 -17.83 8.72
C LYS A 118 9.28 -19.21 9.07
N LYS A 119 8.56 -20.28 8.68
CA LYS A 119 9.03 -21.66 8.86
C LYS A 119 10.35 -21.89 8.12
N ARG A 120 10.43 -21.54 6.83
CA ARG A 120 11.65 -21.71 6.02
C ARG A 120 12.85 -20.91 6.53
N VAL A 121 12.63 -19.66 6.97
CA VAL A 121 13.70 -18.83 7.54
C VAL A 121 14.23 -19.45 8.83
N THR A 122 13.34 -19.97 9.69
CA THR A 122 13.73 -20.66 10.92
C THR A 122 14.52 -21.93 10.64
N GLU A 123 14.06 -22.76 9.70
CA GLU A 123 14.74 -23.99 9.29
C GLU A 123 16.14 -23.71 8.75
N LYS A 124 16.30 -22.69 7.90
CA LYS A 124 17.62 -22.29 7.37
C LYS A 124 18.55 -21.82 8.48
N LYS A 125 18.06 -21.00 9.42
CA LYS A 125 18.86 -20.52 10.56
C LYS A 125 19.32 -21.67 11.47
N ASN A 126 18.46 -22.64 11.71
CA ASN A 126 18.81 -23.83 12.50
C ASN A 126 19.87 -24.70 11.79
N MET A 127 19.79 -24.81 10.47
CA MET A 127 20.80 -25.54 9.69
C MET A 127 22.16 -24.84 9.75
N GLU A 128 22.21 -23.51 9.59
CA GLU A 128 23.44 -22.72 9.73
C GLU A 128 24.06 -22.87 11.14
N LEU A 129 23.25 -22.77 12.19
CA LEU A 129 23.71 -22.98 13.57
C LEU A 129 24.30 -24.39 13.78
N ASN A 130 23.60 -25.43 13.33
CA ASN A 130 24.08 -26.81 13.45
C ASN A 130 25.39 -27.05 12.67
N THR A 131 25.56 -26.43 11.50
CA THR A 131 26.82 -26.51 10.75
C THR A 131 27.99 -25.82 11.46
N MET A 132 27.74 -24.71 12.15
CA MET A 132 28.76 -24.02 12.95
C MET A 132 29.15 -24.83 14.20
N THR A 133 28.19 -25.49 14.85
CA THR A 133 28.46 -26.38 16.00
C THR A 133 29.29 -27.60 15.60
N LEU A 134 29.07 -28.18 14.41
CA LEU A 134 29.85 -29.32 13.89
C LEU A 134 31.28 -28.95 13.47
N MET A 135 31.59 -27.67 13.25
CA MET A 135 32.93 -27.21 12.88
C MET A 135 33.83 -26.87 14.08
N TRP A 136 33.30 -26.88 15.30
CA TRP A 136 34.11 -26.67 16.50
C TRP A 136 34.56 -28.04 17.05
N PRO A 137 35.87 -28.38 17.06
CA PRO A 137 36.33 -29.60 17.67
C PRO A 137 36.01 -29.54 19.17
N THR A 138 35.26 -30.51 19.68
CA THR A 138 35.19 -30.76 21.11
C THR A 138 36.56 -31.31 21.53
N GLU A 139 37.31 -30.55 22.32
CA GLU A 139 38.49 -31.04 23.06
C GLU A 139 38.11 -32.18 24.01
#